data_AF-A0A3E0W1Y5-F1
#
_entry.id   AF-A0A3E0W1Y5-F1
#
_cell.length_a   1.000
_cell.length_b   1.000
_cell.length_c   1.000
_cell.angle_alpha   90.00
_cell.angle_beta   90.00
_cell.angle_gamma   90.00
#
_symmetry.space_group_name_H-M   'P 1'
#
loop_
_entity.id
_entity.type
_entity.pdbx_description
1 polymer ?
#
loop_
_entity_poly.entity_id
_entity_poly.type
_entity_poly.pdbx_seq_one_letter_code
_entity_poly.pdbx_strand_id
1 'polypeptide(L)'
;MTKTLQQGFRFVFELIAEPRVIRLIMFAIYITFLAAGLLVIQSPSNGIMKVLGPGLVIVFGTFLAVGGLLGSVAVLPGVWWLERGGIIAAVTGLLMYMVIIVVLGTSAIGFPVALMLIGFLVIRWMEIRRYQLAPRR
;
A
#
# COMPACT_ATOMS: atom_id res chain seq x y z
N MET A 1 -30.25 -19.94 -4.84
CA MET A 1 -29.15 -19.09 -5.35
C MET A 1 -28.57 -18.15 -4.29
N THR A 2 -29.36 -17.68 -3.31
CA THR A 2 -28.90 -16.84 -2.20
C THR A 2 -28.01 -17.53 -1.15
N LYS A 3 -28.23 -18.82 -0.85
CA LYS A 3 -27.46 -19.56 0.16
C LYS A 3 -25.98 -19.80 -0.24
N THR A 4 -25.71 -20.05 -1.52
CA THR A 4 -24.35 -20.28 -2.03
C THR A 4 -23.50 -19.00 -2.03
N LEU A 5 -24.10 -17.85 -2.36
CA LEU A 5 -23.45 -16.53 -2.25
C LEU A 5 -23.11 -16.18 -0.79
N GLN A 6 -24.04 -16.46 0.14
CA GLN A 6 -23.80 -16.25 1.57
C GLN A 6 -22.70 -17.17 2.13
N GLN A 7 -22.63 -18.41 1.67
CA GLN A 7 -21.58 -19.36 2.06
C GLN A 7 -20.21 -18.95 1.53
N GLY A 8 -20.12 -18.53 0.26
CA GLY A 8 -18.88 -18.02 -0.33
C GLY A 8 -18.37 -16.78 0.40
N PHE A 9 -19.27 -15.84 0.73
CA PHE A 9 -18.91 -14.65 1.48
C PHE A 9 -18.40 -14.99 2.89
N ARG A 10 -19.06 -15.91 3.60
CA ARG A 10 -18.61 -16.39 4.92
C ARG A 10 -17.23 -17.04 4.86
N PHE A 11 -16.96 -17.86 3.84
CA PHE A 11 -15.66 -18.51 3.66
C PHE A 11 -14.53 -17.49 3.45
N VAL A 12 -14.73 -16.49 2.58
CA VAL A 12 -13.75 -15.40 2.38
C VAL A 12 -13.59 -14.57 3.65
N PHE A 13 -14.67 -14.34 4.39
CA PHE A 13 -14.64 -13.58 5.62
C PHE A 13 -13.88 -14.30 6.76
N GLU A 14 -13.96 -15.63 6.83
CA GLU A 14 -13.20 -16.45 7.79
C GLU A 14 -11.70 -16.54 7.48
N LEU A 15 -11.30 -16.31 6.22
CA LEU A 15 -9.88 -16.20 5.84
C LEU A 15 -9.19 -14.94 6.38
N ILE A 16 -9.97 -13.94 6.82
CA ILE A 16 -9.44 -12.70 7.39
C ILE A 16 -9.10 -12.96 8.86
N ALA A 17 -7.81 -13.07 9.15
CA ALA A 17 -7.37 -13.24 10.53
C ALA A 17 -7.66 -11.98 11.38
N GLU A 18 -7.76 -12.14 12.70
CA GLU A 18 -8.07 -11.01 13.58
C GLU A 18 -6.85 -10.10 13.81
N PRO A 19 -7.02 -8.80 14.17
CA PRO A 19 -8.26 -8.02 14.22
C PRO A 19 -8.72 -7.55 12.82
N ARG A 20 -9.97 -7.85 12.46
CA ARG A 20 -10.47 -7.72 11.07
C ARG A 20 -10.56 -6.28 10.57
N VAL A 21 -11.02 -5.35 11.41
CA VAL A 21 -11.23 -3.94 11.02
C VAL A 21 -9.92 -3.29 10.57
N ILE A 22 -8.86 -3.44 11.37
CA ILE A 22 -7.54 -2.86 11.06
C ILE A 22 -7.01 -3.42 9.73
N ARG A 23 -7.18 -4.73 9.49
CA ARG A 23 -6.74 -5.36 8.24
C ARG A 23 -7.52 -4.92 7.02
N LEU A 24 -8.83 -4.71 7.14
CA LEU A 24 -9.65 -4.17 6.05
C LEU A 24 -9.26 -2.74 5.71
N ILE A 25 -8.99 -1.90 6.72
CA ILE A 25 -8.49 -0.54 6.51
C ILE A 25 -7.13 -0.58 5.81
N MET A 26 -6.20 -1.40 6.28
CA MET A 26 -4.88 -1.57 5.66
C MET A 26 -4.98 -2.12 4.23
N PHE A 27 -5.88 -3.07 3.99
CA PHE A 27 -6.17 -3.56 2.65
C PHE A 27 -6.61 -2.43 1.72
N ALA A 28 -7.54 -1.58 2.15
CA ALA A 28 -7.97 -0.42 1.37
C ALA A 28 -6.81 0.55 1.09
N ILE A 29 -5.94 0.80 2.07
CA ILE A 29 -4.73 1.63 1.88
C ILE A 29 -3.77 0.99 0.87
N TYR A 30 -3.55 -0.32 0.92
CA TYR A 30 -2.69 -0.99 -0.05
C TYR A 30 -3.29 -0.98 -1.46
N ILE A 31 -4.61 -1.10 -1.59
CA ILE A 31 -5.30 -0.96 -2.89
C ILE A 31 -5.15 0.46 -3.44
N THR A 32 -5.17 1.51 -2.61
CA THR A 32 -4.95 2.88 -3.09
C THR A 32 -3.52 3.08 -3.59
N PHE A 33 -2.51 2.49 -2.95
CA PHE A 33 -1.14 2.48 -3.46
C PHE A 33 -1.01 1.73 -4.78
N LEU A 34 -1.65 0.57 -4.90
CA LEU A 34 -1.66 -0.20 -6.14
C LEU A 34 -2.25 0.64 -7.29
N ALA A 35 -3.43 1.23 -7.07
CA ALA A 35 -4.09 2.07 -8.05
C ALA A 35 -3.23 3.30 -8.41
N ALA A 36 -2.68 4.00 -7.43
CA ALA A 36 -1.82 5.16 -7.66
C ALA A 36 -0.56 4.80 -8.48
N GLY A 37 0.11 3.69 -8.14
CA GLY A 37 1.27 3.22 -8.87
C GLY A 37 0.96 2.87 -10.32
N LEU A 38 -0.15 2.16 -10.57
CA LEU A 38 -0.59 1.83 -11.93
C LEU A 38 -0.94 3.08 -12.74
N LEU A 39 -1.63 4.07 -12.14
CA LEU A 39 -1.96 5.33 -12.81
C LEU A 39 -0.71 6.13 -13.19
N VAL A 40 0.30 6.14 -12.32
CA VAL A 40 1.60 6.79 -12.62
C VAL A 40 2.31 6.11 -13.78
N ILE A 41 2.30 4.78 -13.84
CA ILE A 41 2.95 4.02 -14.92
C ILE A 41 2.23 4.24 -16.26
N GLN A 42 0.90 4.19 -16.27
CA GLN A 42 0.10 4.29 -17.50
C GLN A 42 0.04 5.71 -18.05
N SER A 43 -0.07 6.70 -17.17
CA SER A 43 -0.29 8.10 -17.54
C SER A 43 0.47 9.03 -16.59
N PRO A 44 1.81 9.06 -16.69
CA PRO A 44 2.60 9.94 -15.83
C PRO A 44 2.31 11.40 -16.16
N SER A 45 2.14 12.24 -15.13
CA SER A 45 1.94 13.67 -15.34
C SER A 45 3.24 14.34 -15.81
N ASN A 46 3.11 15.39 -16.63
CA ASN A 46 4.26 16.17 -17.10
C ASN A 46 5.11 16.74 -15.94
N GLY A 47 4.48 17.08 -14.81
CA GLY A 47 5.20 17.55 -13.63
C GLY A 47 6.09 16.47 -13.02
N ILE A 48 5.56 15.26 -12.83
CA ILE A 48 6.30 14.11 -12.30
C ILE A 48 7.46 13.73 -13.25
N MET A 49 7.20 13.73 -14.57
CA MET A 49 8.23 13.46 -15.58
C MET A 49 9.35 14.50 -15.59
N LYS A 50 9.04 15.79 -15.40
CA LYS A 50 10.07 16.84 -15.33
C LYS A 50 11.00 16.70 -14.13
N VAL A 51 10.51 16.20 -13.00
CA VAL A 51 11.31 16.06 -11.77
C VAL A 51 12.16 14.80 -11.78
N LEU A 52 11.57 13.64 -12.11
CA LEU A 52 12.23 12.35 -12.02
C LEU A 52 12.89 11.91 -13.34
N GLY A 53 12.39 12.39 -14.48
CA GLY A 53 12.73 11.83 -15.79
C GLY A 53 12.05 10.48 -16.05
N PRO A 54 12.01 10.02 -17.31
CA PRO A 54 11.17 8.91 -17.74
C PRO A 54 11.47 7.59 -17.01
N GLY A 55 12.75 7.29 -16.75
CA GLY A 55 13.15 6.05 -16.07
C GLY A 55 12.71 5.99 -14.61
N LEU A 56 13.00 7.04 -13.83
CA LEU A 56 12.67 7.06 -12.39
C LEU A 56 11.17 7.18 -12.14
N VAL A 57 10.38 7.73 -13.07
CA VAL A 57 8.91 7.73 -12.97
C VAL A 57 8.35 6.31 -13.00
N ILE A 58 8.88 5.45 -13.86
CA ILE A 58 8.48 4.03 -13.91
C ILE A 58 8.87 3.36 -12.60
N VAL A 59 10.10 3.56 -12.13
CA VAL A 59 10.58 3.01 -10.84
C VAL A 59 9.69 3.45 -9.68
N PHE A 60 9.35 4.73 -9.60
CA PHE A 60 8.42 5.30 -8.62
C PHE A 60 7.05 4.61 -8.66
N GLY A 61 6.44 4.53 -9.84
CA GLY A 61 5.16 3.87 -10.02
C GLY A 61 5.20 2.38 -9.67
N THR A 62 6.30 1.68 -10.00
CA THR A 62 6.50 0.27 -9.66
C THR A 62 6.61 0.06 -8.16
N PHE A 63 7.35 0.90 -7.43
CA PHE A 63 7.43 0.78 -5.97
C PHE A 63 6.07 0.93 -5.30
N LEU A 64 5.25 1.90 -5.73
CA LEU A 64 3.88 2.04 -5.23
C LEU A 64 3.01 0.84 -5.62
N ALA A 65 3.06 0.41 -6.88
CA ALA A 65 2.24 -0.70 -7.38
C ALA A 65 2.58 -2.02 -6.69
N VAL A 66 3.87 -2.37 -6.62
CA VAL A 66 4.36 -3.59 -5.95
C VAL A 66 4.10 -3.52 -4.45
N GLY A 67 4.32 -2.36 -3.81
CA GLY A 67 4.01 -2.18 -2.39
C GLY A 67 2.53 -2.41 -2.07
N GLY A 68 1.64 -1.84 -2.87
CA GLY A 68 0.20 -2.05 -2.78
C GLY A 68 -0.24 -3.48 -3.08
N LEU A 69 0.34 -4.12 -4.09
CA LEU A 69 0.03 -5.51 -4.43
C LEU A 69 0.45 -6.48 -3.32
N LEU A 70 1.70 -6.40 -2.87
CA LEU A 70 2.22 -7.29 -1.82
C LEU A 70 1.48 -7.06 -0.50
N GLY A 71 1.27 -5.80 -0.11
CA GLY A 71 0.54 -5.47 1.11
C GLY A 71 -0.91 -5.98 1.09
N SER A 72 -1.64 -5.75 -0.01
CA SER A 72 -3.05 -6.16 -0.13
C SER A 72 -3.22 -7.68 -0.11
N VAL A 73 -2.36 -8.43 -0.80
CA VAL A 73 -2.39 -9.89 -0.80
C VAL A 73 -1.97 -10.45 0.57
N ALA A 74 -1.02 -9.82 1.25
CA ALA A 74 -0.49 -10.32 2.51
C ALA A 74 -1.37 -10.03 3.74
N VAL A 75 -2.03 -8.88 3.79
CA VAL A 75 -2.66 -8.35 5.01
C VAL A 75 -3.90 -9.17 5.44
N LEU A 76 -4.72 -9.61 4.49
CA LEU A 76 -5.92 -10.40 4.77
C LEU A 76 -5.59 -11.77 5.39
N PRO A 77 -4.76 -12.63 4.76
CA PRO A 77 -4.36 -13.91 5.35
C PRO A 77 -3.39 -13.76 6.53
N GLY A 78 -2.75 -12.59 6.72
CA GLY A 78 -1.79 -12.34 7.81
C GLY A 78 -0.40 -12.90 7.53
N VAL A 79 0.06 -12.80 6.29
CA VAL A 79 1.41 -13.22 5.88
C VAL A 79 2.38 -12.07 6.11
N TRP A 80 2.83 -11.87 7.35
CA TRP A 80 3.55 -10.67 7.77
C TRP A 80 4.92 -10.48 7.13
N TRP A 81 5.63 -11.55 6.76
CA TRP A 81 6.88 -11.41 6.02
C TRP A 81 6.68 -10.80 4.63
N LEU A 82 5.58 -11.14 3.96
CA LEU A 82 5.23 -10.59 2.65
C LEU A 82 4.73 -9.14 2.80
N GLU A 83 3.91 -8.89 3.82
CA GLU A 83 3.41 -7.54 4.14
C GLU A 83 4.58 -6.57 4.40
N ARG A 84 5.63 -7.02 5.11
CA ARG A 84 6.86 -6.23 5.32
C ARG A 84 7.55 -5.83 4.01
N GLY A 85 7.64 -6.74 3.05
CA GLY A 85 8.16 -6.41 1.71
C GLY A 85 7.30 -5.35 1.02
N GLY A 86 5.98 -5.48 1.13
CA GLY A 86 5.03 -4.47 0.63
C GLY A 86 5.19 -3.10 1.29
N ILE A 87 5.36 -3.06 2.62
CA ILE A 87 5.60 -1.83 3.38
C ILE A 87 6.89 -1.13 2.92
N ILE A 88 7.99 -1.87 2.78
CA ILE A 88 9.26 -1.29 2.33
C ILE A 88 9.08 -0.64 0.96
N ALA A 89 8.48 -1.37 0.00
CA ALA A 89 8.25 -0.85 -1.34
C ALA A 89 7.32 0.39 -1.35
N ALA A 90 6.22 0.35 -0.58
CA ALA A 90 5.29 1.48 -0.48
C ALA A 90 5.94 2.72 0.17
N VAL A 91 6.72 2.54 1.24
CA VAL A 91 7.46 3.63 1.89
C VAL A 91 8.49 4.22 0.93
N THR A 92 9.24 3.41 0.18
CA THR A 92 10.17 3.90 -0.84
C THR A 92 9.45 4.74 -1.90
N GLY A 93 8.31 4.26 -2.41
CA GLY A 93 7.49 5.02 -3.36
C GLY A 93 6.99 6.34 -2.77
N LEU A 94 6.51 6.35 -1.53
CA LEU A 94 6.06 7.57 -0.85
C LEU A 94 7.20 8.57 -0.60
N LEU A 95 8.42 8.10 -0.30
CA LEU A 95 9.59 8.97 -0.16
C LEU A 95 9.95 9.63 -1.50
N MET A 96 9.87 8.90 -2.62
CA MET A 96 10.02 9.50 -3.95
C MET A 96 8.94 10.55 -4.24
N TYR A 97 7.69 10.28 -3.86
CA TYR A 97 6.59 11.24 -4.00
C TYR A 97 6.82 12.51 -3.17
N MET A 98 7.35 12.38 -1.96
CA MET A 98 7.71 13.53 -1.12
C MET A 98 8.77 14.42 -1.80
N VAL A 99 9.79 13.82 -2.41
CA VAL A 99 10.79 14.57 -3.21
C VAL A 99 10.10 15.33 -4.34
N ILE A 100 9.17 14.69 -5.07
CA ILE A 100 8.42 15.36 -6.15
C ILE A 100 7.64 16.57 -5.62
N ILE A 101 6.92 16.43 -4.50
CA ILE A 101 6.13 17.53 -3.93
C ILE A 101 7.02 18.69 -3.52
N VAL A 102 8.15 18.40 -2.85
CA VAL A 102 9.10 19.43 -2.39
C VAL A 102 9.70 20.18 -3.59
N VAL A 103 10.11 19.47 -4.64
CA VAL A 103 10.72 20.09 -5.83
C VAL A 103 9.71 20.92 -6.62
N LEU A 104 8.48 20.42 -6.79
CA LEU A 104 7.46 21.16 -7.54
C LEU A 104 6.87 22.32 -6.73
N GLY A 105 6.90 22.26 -5.39
CA GLY A 105 6.25 23.25 -4.52
C GLY A 105 4.72 23.29 -4.69
N THR A 106 4.11 22.25 -5.26
CA THR A 106 2.74 22.29 -5.79
C THR A 106 1.66 21.85 -4.80
N SER A 107 2.00 21.19 -3.69
CA SER A 107 0.97 20.56 -2.84
C SER A 107 1.16 20.82 -1.35
N ALA A 108 0.41 21.79 -0.84
CA ALA A 108 0.32 22.07 0.60
C ALA A 108 -0.31 20.90 1.40
N ILE A 109 -1.21 20.14 0.77
CA ILE A 109 -1.91 19.01 1.40
C ILE A 109 -1.21 17.68 1.13
N GLY A 110 -0.59 17.51 -0.05
CA GLY A 110 0.03 16.25 -0.45
C GLY A 110 1.19 15.84 0.45
N PHE A 111 2.00 16.80 0.89
CA PHE A 111 3.13 16.55 1.79
C PHE A 111 2.70 15.97 3.14
N PRO A 112 1.81 16.64 3.93
CA PRO A 112 1.36 16.09 5.21
C PRO A 112 0.60 14.77 5.05
N VAL A 113 -0.18 14.58 3.97
CA VAL A 113 -0.88 13.31 3.71
C VAL A 113 0.12 12.17 3.46
N ALA A 114 1.14 12.39 2.62
CA ALA A 114 2.17 11.38 2.38
C ALA A 114 2.95 11.05 3.66
N LEU A 115 3.27 12.06 4.47
CA LEU A 115 3.91 11.87 5.77
C LEU A 115 3.03 11.06 6.75
N MET A 116 1.73 11.34 6.80
CA MET A 116 0.77 10.59 7.61
C MET A 116 0.68 9.11 7.16
N LEU A 117 0.65 8.85 5.85
CA LEU A 117 0.65 7.50 5.30
C LEU A 117 1.93 6.74 5.64
N ILE A 118 3.09 7.39 5.55
CA ILE A 118 4.37 6.82 6.04
C ILE A 118 4.26 6.49 7.53
N GLY A 119 3.70 7.39 8.34
CA GLY A 119 3.47 7.17 9.77
C GLY A 119 2.61 5.92 10.04
N PHE A 120 1.49 5.74 9.33
CA PHE A 120 0.66 4.54 9.43
C PHE A 120 1.42 3.26 9.07
N LEU A 121 2.21 3.29 8.00
CA LEU A 121 3.03 2.15 7.57
C LEU A 121 4.12 1.82 8.59
N VAL A 122 4.71 2.81 9.24
CA VAL A 122 5.68 2.62 10.33
C VAL A 122 5.02 2.00 11.55
N ILE A 123 3.84 2.49 11.98
CA ILE A 123 3.09 1.88 13.08
C ILE A 123 2.78 0.41 12.74
N ARG A 124 2.30 0.16 11.52
CA ARG A 124 1.99 -1.19 11.05
C ARG A 124 3.22 -2.10 11.05
N TRP A 125 4.37 -1.58 10.61
CA TRP A 125 5.64 -2.29 10.67
C TRP A 125 5.98 -2.70 12.10
N MET A 126 5.81 -1.79 13.07
CA MET A 126 6.10 -2.06 14.48
C MET A 126 5.23 -3.19 15.06
N GLU A 127 3.97 -3.30 14.62
CA GLU A 127 3.07 -4.39 15.00
C GLU A 127 3.54 -5.75 14.45
N ILE A 128 3.90 -5.80 13.16
CA ILE A 128 4.14 -7.07 12.47
C ILE A 128 5.60 -7.52 12.47
N ARG A 129 6.56 -6.66 12.87
CA ARG A 129 8.00 -6.97 12.78
C ARG A 129 8.47 -8.17 13.59
N ARG A 130 7.72 -8.57 14.63
CA ARG A 130 8.17 -9.60 15.59
C ARG A 130 7.95 -11.03 15.12
N TYR A 131 6.93 -11.29 14.30
CA TYR A 131 6.60 -12.65 13.86
C TYR A 131 6.48 -12.74 12.33
N GLN A 132 6.59 -13.94 11.78
CA GLN A 132 6.50 -14.15 10.34
C GLN A 132 5.05 -14.25 9.83
N LEU A 133 4.14 -14.71 10.69
CA LEU A 133 2.72 -14.94 10.40
C LEU A 133 1.88 -14.46 11.58
N ALA A 134 0.63 -14.11 11.29
CA ALA A 134 -0.33 -13.80 12.34
C ALA A 134 -0.58 -15.00 13.26
N PRO A 135 -0.57 -14.81 14.60
CA PRO A 135 -1.02 -15.84 15.54
C PRO A 135 -2.47 -16.21 15.22
N ARG A 136 -2.72 -17.49 14.93
CA ARG A 136 -4.08 -18.02 14.81
C ARG A 136 -4.58 -18.26 16.24
N ARG A 137 -5.50 -17.41 16.70
CA ARG A 137 -6.31 -17.67 17.90
C ARG A 137 -7.67 -18.15 17.47
#